data_AF-A0A087YBY4-F1
#
_entry.id   AF-A0A087YBY4-F1
#
_cell.length_a   1.000
_cell.length_b   1.000
_cell.length_c   1.000
_cell.angle_alpha   90.00
_cell.angle_beta   90.00
_cell.angle_gamma   90.00
#
_symmetry.space_group_name_H-M   'P 1'
#
loop_
_entity.id
_entity.type
_entity.pdbx_description
1 polymer ?
#
loop_
_entity_poly.entity_id
_entity_poly.type
_entity_poly.pdbx_seq_one_letter_code
_entity_poly.pdbx_strand_id
1 'polypeptide(L)'
;MFLLLYRTNLFNLYISFCATQYITHHIEKDDDSFYPFILNDMMGLSKLKGVLVEDVELALKGHVKEGYKFNPETPLTEDNQFYIARPTPNDKVQILVCVIPADKISIMDSEVLEKIKNIRLKASALHIPQVTILTKIDDLPLEMHAKINVYAIKGVKEKMKAAQANMGFPLNCMFPVKNYHEEINMNREVDALILSAMRHIIQYGDDFIKFSQNRSEPKIDSL
;
A
#
# COMPACT_ATOMS: atom_id res chain seq x y z
N MET A 1 -7.95 -1.03 -6.51
CA MET A 1 -7.19 -0.84 -5.27
C MET A 1 -5.83 -1.44 -5.48
N PHE A 2 -4.77 -0.65 -5.35
CA PHE A 2 -3.40 -1.17 -5.41
C PHE A 2 -2.92 -1.39 -3.99
N LEU A 3 -2.26 -2.53 -3.77
CA LEU A 3 -1.58 -2.84 -2.55
C LEU A 3 -0.10 -2.63 -2.85
N LEU A 4 0.49 -1.58 -2.29
CA LEU A 4 1.92 -1.38 -2.34
C LEU A 4 2.48 -1.94 -1.05
N LEU A 5 3.25 -3.02 -1.15
CA LEU A 5 3.92 -3.62 -0.01
C LEU A 5 5.36 -3.12 0.01
N TYR A 6 5.75 -2.41 1.06
CA TYR A 6 7.10 -1.90 1.19
C TYR A 6 8.05 -2.97 1.73
N ARG A 7 9.20 -3.15 1.07
CA ARG A 7 10.33 -4.00 1.50
C ARG A 7 11.67 -3.29 1.18
N THR A 8 12.82 -3.90 1.45
CA THR A 8 14.15 -3.29 1.16
C THR A 8 15.09 -4.27 0.40
N ASN A 9 15.76 -3.80 -0.69
CA ASN A 9 16.75 -4.42 -1.66
C ASN A 9 16.27 -5.52 -2.66
N LEU A 10 16.72 -5.73 -3.92
CA LEU A 10 17.67 -5.14 -4.93
C LEU A 10 17.19 -5.47 -6.41
N PHE A 11 17.26 -4.52 -7.37
CA PHE A 11 17.17 -4.57 -8.88
C PHE A 11 15.83 -4.33 -9.69
N ASN A 12 15.91 -3.35 -10.62
CA ASN A 12 15.14 -2.88 -11.84
C ASN A 12 13.91 -3.64 -12.43
N LEU A 13 12.93 -3.09 -13.21
CA LEU A 13 12.15 -1.83 -13.41
C LEU A 13 11.03 -2.14 -14.48
N TYR A 14 9.74 -1.78 -14.27
CA TYR A 14 8.71 -1.28 -15.26
C TYR A 14 7.31 -1.23 -14.58
N ILE A 15 6.55 -0.12 -14.70
CA ILE A 15 5.19 0.01 -14.10
C ILE A 15 4.12 -0.15 -15.18
N SER A 16 3.24 -1.15 -15.04
CA SER A 16 2.03 -1.34 -15.85
C SER A 16 0.81 -1.49 -14.94
N PHE A 17 -0.21 -0.66 -15.16
CA PHE A 17 -1.40 -0.53 -14.32
C PHE A 17 -2.43 -1.63 -14.63
N CYS A 18 -2.04 -2.89 -14.48
CA CYS A 18 -2.89 -4.07 -14.29
C CYS A 18 -1.97 -5.23 -13.89
N ALA A 19 -1.31 -5.12 -12.74
CA ALA A 19 -0.45 -6.17 -12.24
C ALA A 19 -1.29 -7.45 -12.05
N THR A 20 -1.10 -8.44 -12.91
CA THR A 20 -1.57 -9.81 -12.66
C THR A 20 -0.52 -10.61 -11.89
N GLN A 21 0.63 -9.99 -11.66
CA GLN A 21 1.82 -10.58 -11.06
C GLN A 21 2.28 -9.77 -9.84
N TYR A 22 3.03 -10.42 -8.96
CA TYR A 22 3.75 -9.79 -7.88
C TYR A 22 5.06 -9.21 -8.42
N ILE A 23 5.20 -7.88 -8.42
CA ILE A 23 6.30 -7.17 -9.07
C ILE A 23 6.99 -6.26 -8.06
N THR A 24 8.32 -6.30 -8.02
CA THR A 24 9.13 -5.44 -7.16
C THR A 24 9.65 -4.23 -7.94
N HIS A 25 9.42 -3.04 -7.40
CA HIS A 25 9.90 -1.78 -7.93
C HIS A 25 10.97 -1.17 -7.04
N HIS A 26 12.10 -0.83 -7.67
CA HIS A 26 13.18 -0.07 -7.08
C HIS A 26 13.10 1.37 -7.55
N ILE A 27 13.40 2.31 -6.64
CA ILE A 27 13.44 3.73 -6.97
C ILE A 27 14.90 4.14 -7.09
N GLU A 28 15.27 4.56 -8.29
CA GLU A 28 16.59 5.08 -8.62
C GLU A 28 16.83 6.42 -7.93
N LYS A 29 18.07 6.63 -7.48
CA LYS A 29 18.51 7.88 -6.86
C LYS A 29 19.42 8.66 -7.79
N ASP A 30 20.59 8.08 -8.11
CA ASP A 30 21.65 8.63 -8.98
C ASP A 30 22.35 7.46 -9.71
N ASP A 31 23.07 7.69 -10.82
CA ASP A 31 23.88 6.75 -11.64
C ASP A 31 24.18 5.38 -10.96
N ASP A 32 23.30 4.40 -11.17
CA ASP A 32 23.37 3.01 -10.67
C ASP A 32 23.17 2.77 -9.15
N SER A 33 22.56 3.70 -8.43
CA SER A 33 22.19 3.56 -7.02
C SER A 33 20.67 3.65 -6.78
N PHE A 34 20.19 2.87 -5.82
CA PHE A 34 18.78 2.84 -5.42
C PHE A 34 18.58 3.41 -4.02
N TYR A 35 17.42 4.00 -3.78
CA TYR A 35 16.99 4.26 -2.42
C TYR A 35 16.88 2.95 -1.63
N PRO A 36 17.10 2.97 -0.30
CA PRO A 36 17.07 1.78 0.55
C PRO A 36 15.64 1.29 0.81
N PHE A 37 14.73 1.42 -0.16
CA PHE A 37 13.36 0.95 -0.11
C PHE A 37 12.84 0.53 -1.48
N ILE A 38 11.88 -0.40 -1.45
CA ILE A 38 11.30 -1.05 -2.61
C ILE A 38 9.80 -1.12 -2.43
N LEU A 39 9.08 -1.09 -3.53
CA LEU A 39 7.63 -1.18 -3.56
C LEU A 39 7.23 -2.45 -4.30
N ASN A 40 6.55 -3.37 -3.64
CA ASN A 40 5.99 -4.53 -4.31
C ASN A 40 4.57 -4.18 -4.73
N ASP A 41 4.33 -4.14 -6.04
CA ASP A 41 3.01 -4.03 -6.63
C ASP A 41 2.40 -5.43 -6.83
N MET A 42 1.08 -5.50 -6.73
CA MET A 42 0.35 -6.76 -6.79
C MET A 42 -1.06 -6.56 -7.29
N MET A 43 -1.70 -7.67 -7.66
CA MET A 43 -3.04 -7.65 -8.25
C MET A 43 -4.06 -6.98 -7.32
N GLY A 44 -4.91 -6.13 -7.92
CA GLY A 44 -5.94 -5.42 -7.18
C GLY A 44 -7.09 -6.31 -6.73
N LEU A 45 -7.88 -5.79 -5.79
CA LEU A 45 -9.12 -6.43 -5.36
C LEU A 45 -10.26 -6.24 -6.36
N SER A 46 -11.02 -7.32 -6.56
CA SER A 46 -12.23 -7.36 -7.37
C SER A 46 -13.13 -8.48 -6.84
N LYS A 47 -14.41 -8.42 -7.21
CA LYS A 47 -15.40 -9.47 -6.94
C LYS A 47 -15.07 -10.76 -7.68
N LEU A 48 -14.81 -10.68 -8.99
CA LEU A 48 -14.71 -11.84 -9.88
C LEU A 48 -13.27 -12.29 -10.16
N LYS A 49 -12.36 -11.35 -10.40
CA LYS A 49 -10.98 -11.63 -10.84
C LYS A 49 -10.01 -10.69 -10.12
N GLY A 50 -9.87 -10.89 -8.82
CA GLY A 50 -8.97 -10.09 -7.99
C GLY A 50 -8.12 -11.00 -7.11
N VAL A 51 -7.10 -10.41 -6.47
CA VAL A 51 -6.25 -11.14 -5.53
C VAL A 51 -7.07 -11.73 -4.38
N LEU A 52 -6.70 -12.94 -3.97
CA LEU A 52 -7.26 -13.61 -2.80
C LEU A 52 -6.65 -13.03 -1.53
N VAL A 53 -7.44 -12.95 -0.45
CA VAL A 53 -6.99 -12.37 0.82
C VAL A 53 -5.84 -13.19 1.40
N GLU A 54 -5.87 -14.50 1.17
CA GLU A 54 -4.86 -15.49 1.54
C GLU A 54 -3.52 -15.17 0.86
N ASP A 55 -3.53 -14.82 -0.43
CA ASP A 55 -2.30 -14.45 -1.15
C ASP A 55 -1.73 -13.12 -0.64
N VAL A 56 -2.59 -12.16 -0.28
CA VAL A 56 -2.14 -10.92 0.36
C VAL A 56 -1.48 -11.22 1.71
N GLU A 57 -2.04 -12.15 2.49
CA GLU A 57 -1.45 -12.57 3.76
C GLU A 57 -0.08 -13.23 3.58
N LEU A 58 0.07 -14.10 2.58
CA LEU A 58 1.34 -14.70 2.23
C LEU A 58 2.36 -13.64 1.82
N ALA A 59 1.94 -12.64 1.03
CA ALA A 59 2.78 -11.54 0.62
C ALA A 59 3.24 -10.70 1.83
N LEU A 60 2.34 -10.38 2.77
CA LEU A 60 2.65 -9.68 4.02
C LEU A 60 3.71 -10.41 4.86
N LYS A 61 3.62 -11.74 4.93
CA LYS A 61 4.52 -12.61 5.69
C LYS A 61 5.85 -12.92 4.99
N GLY A 62 6.00 -12.57 3.72
CA GLY A 62 7.22 -12.80 2.97
C GLY A 62 7.24 -14.03 2.08
N HIS A 63 6.12 -14.72 1.94
CA HIS A 63 6.07 -16.02 1.28
C HIS A 63 5.90 -15.96 -0.24
N VAL A 64 5.68 -14.77 -0.83
CA VAL A 64 5.48 -14.62 -2.28
C VAL A 64 6.77 -14.15 -2.95
N LYS A 65 7.17 -14.85 -4.01
CA LYS A 65 8.34 -14.54 -4.84
C LYS A 65 7.98 -13.63 -6.02
N GLU A 66 8.96 -12.82 -6.45
CA GLU A 66 8.91 -12.01 -7.67
C GLU A 66 8.40 -12.79 -8.88
N GLY A 67 7.53 -12.17 -9.66
CA GLY A 67 6.93 -12.73 -10.87
C GLY A 67 5.77 -13.71 -10.64
N TYR A 68 5.37 -13.96 -9.39
CA TYR A 68 4.21 -14.82 -9.10
C TYR A 68 2.95 -14.25 -9.75
N LYS A 69 2.28 -15.06 -10.59
CA LYS A 69 1.01 -14.68 -11.21
C LYS A 69 -0.15 -15.13 -10.32
N PHE A 70 -0.95 -14.16 -9.85
CA PHE A 70 -2.08 -14.43 -8.96
C PHE A 70 -3.18 -15.23 -9.67
N ASN A 71 -3.71 -16.23 -8.97
CA ASN A 71 -4.86 -16.99 -9.41
C ASN A 71 -6.11 -16.56 -8.59
N PRO A 72 -7.18 -16.05 -9.22
CA PRO A 72 -8.38 -15.62 -8.51
C PRO A 72 -9.21 -16.78 -7.92
N GLU A 73 -8.90 -18.03 -8.26
CA GLU A 73 -9.67 -19.22 -7.84
C GLU A 73 -9.00 -19.99 -6.69
N THR A 74 -7.68 -20.03 -6.66
CA THR A 74 -6.92 -20.83 -5.67
C THR A 74 -5.72 -20.03 -5.16
N PRO A 75 -5.48 -20.00 -3.84
CA PRO A 75 -4.32 -19.30 -3.28
C PRO A 75 -3.02 -20.01 -3.61
N LEU A 76 -1.90 -19.28 -3.47
CA LEU A 76 -0.55 -19.82 -3.53
C LEU A 76 -0.35 -20.90 -2.46
N THR A 77 0.15 -22.06 -2.88
CA THR A 77 0.42 -23.22 -2.03
C THR A 77 1.91 -23.41 -1.80
N GLU A 78 2.28 -24.16 -0.76
CA GLU A 78 3.69 -24.34 -0.36
C GLU A 78 4.54 -25.15 -1.34
N ASP A 79 3.90 -26.00 -2.16
CA ASP A 79 4.53 -26.80 -3.20
C ASP A 79 4.83 -26.00 -4.48
N ASN A 80 4.34 -24.76 -4.57
CA ASN A 80 4.54 -23.90 -5.73
C ASN A 80 5.96 -23.31 -5.76
N GLN A 81 6.58 -23.27 -6.94
CA GLN A 81 7.92 -22.70 -7.14
C GLN A 81 8.06 -21.20 -6.77
N PHE A 82 6.95 -20.47 -6.68
CA PHE A 82 6.90 -19.07 -6.28
C PHE A 82 6.64 -18.89 -4.76
N TYR A 83 6.55 -19.97 -3.99
CA TYR A 83 6.44 -19.92 -2.53
C TYR A 83 7.82 -19.89 -1.87
N ILE A 84 8.01 -18.95 -0.95
CA ILE A 84 9.23 -18.83 -0.12
C ILE A 84 8.95 -19.50 1.22
N ALA A 85 9.48 -20.71 1.44
CA ALA A 85 9.20 -21.47 2.66
C ALA A 85 9.74 -20.82 3.95
N ARG A 86 10.87 -20.12 3.87
CA ARG A 86 11.54 -19.50 5.01
C ARG A 86 11.89 -18.04 4.70
N PRO A 87 10.93 -17.11 4.79
CA PRO A 87 11.17 -15.70 4.52
C PRO A 87 12.14 -15.11 5.54
N THR A 88 13.10 -14.34 5.04
CA THR A 88 14.00 -13.52 5.84
C THR A 88 13.24 -12.28 6.37
N PRO A 89 13.80 -11.53 7.34
CA PRO A 89 13.22 -10.26 7.76
C PRO A 89 13.05 -9.25 6.61
N ASN A 90 13.94 -9.26 5.61
CA ASN A 90 13.86 -8.37 4.44
C ASN A 90 12.76 -8.80 3.47
N ASP A 91 12.40 -10.09 3.48
CA ASP A 91 11.23 -10.59 2.76
C ASP A 91 9.93 -10.22 3.48
N LYS A 92 9.91 -9.68 4.69
CA LYS A 92 8.64 -9.34 5.35
C LYS A 92 8.22 -7.92 5.00
N VAL A 93 6.92 -7.73 4.77
CA VAL A 93 6.38 -6.41 4.48
C VAL A 93 6.41 -5.56 5.74
N GLN A 94 6.92 -4.34 5.62
CA GLN A 94 7.07 -3.43 6.75
C GLN A 94 5.99 -2.36 6.80
N ILE A 95 5.34 -2.06 5.67
CA ILE A 95 4.13 -1.23 5.64
C ILE A 95 3.21 -1.68 4.50
N LEU A 96 1.91 -1.68 4.81
CA LEU A 96 0.84 -1.92 3.87
C LEU A 96 0.28 -0.58 3.36
N VAL A 97 0.41 -0.31 2.07
CA VAL A 97 -0.18 0.89 1.46
C VAL A 97 -1.37 0.49 0.59
N CYS A 98 -2.54 1.03 0.91
CA CYS A 98 -3.80 0.76 0.23
C CYS A 98 -4.20 1.97 -0.63
N VAL A 99 -4.20 1.81 -1.95
CA VAL A 99 -4.53 2.88 -2.88
C VAL A 99 -5.99 2.76 -3.32
N ILE A 100 -6.81 3.77 -3.02
CA ILE A 100 -8.26 3.74 -3.24
C ILE A 100 -8.70 4.98 -4.02
N PRO A 101 -9.32 4.82 -5.19
CA PRO A 101 -9.95 5.94 -5.87
C PRO A 101 -11.12 6.52 -5.07
N ALA A 102 -11.12 7.82 -4.82
CA ALA A 102 -12.12 8.50 -3.99
C ALA A 102 -13.54 8.41 -4.59
N ASP A 103 -13.65 8.43 -5.91
CA ASP A 103 -14.91 8.28 -6.65
C ASP A 103 -15.55 6.89 -6.43
N LYS A 104 -14.73 5.85 -6.19
CA LYS A 104 -15.21 4.46 -6.03
C LYS A 104 -15.63 4.08 -4.62
N ILE A 105 -15.25 4.83 -3.58
CA ILE A 105 -15.54 4.48 -2.17
C ILE A 105 -17.02 4.22 -1.90
N SER A 106 -17.91 5.01 -2.52
CA SER A 106 -19.35 4.96 -2.28
C SER A 106 -20.07 3.85 -3.07
N ILE A 107 -19.44 3.31 -4.11
CA ILE A 107 -20.05 2.33 -5.03
C ILE A 107 -19.32 0.99 -5.01
N MET A 108 -18.42 0.80 -4.05
CA MET A 108 -17.64 -0.42 -3.90
C MET A 108 -18.52 -1.57 -3.43
N ASP A 109 -18.39 -2.73 -4.08
CA ASP A 109 -19.13 -3.95 -3.72
C ASP A 109 -18.79 -4.40 -2.29
N SER A 110 -19.80 -4.89 -1.56
CA SER A 110 -19.65 -5.32 -0.17
C SER A 110 -18.62 -6.43 0.02
N GLU A 111 -18.48 -7.34 -0.95
CA GLU A 111 -17.48 -8.42 -0.90
C GLU A 111 -16.06 -7.83 -1.00
N VAL A 112 -15.87 -6.78 -1.83
CA VAL A 112 -14.59 -6.08 -1.92
C VAL A 112 -14.28 -5.34 -0.61
N LEU A 113 -15.28 -4.68 0.00
CA LEU A 113 -15.13 -4.03 1.29
C LEU A 113 -14.75 -5.02 2.40
N GLU A 114 -15.33 -6.21 2.39
CA GLU A 114 -14.99 -7.28 3.33
C GLU A 114 -13.55 -7.77 3.12
N LYS A 115 -13.11 -8.01 1.88
CA LYS A 115 -11.71 -8.35 1.57
C LYS A 115 -10.75 -7.29 2.12
N ILE A 116 -11.05 -6.00 1.96
CA ILE A 116 -10.24 -4.90 2.51
C ILE A 116 -10.16 -4.98 4.03
N LYS A 117 -11.29 -5.19 4.72
CA LYS A 117 -11.32 -5.31 6.18
C LYS A 117 -10.49 -6.50 6.64
N ASN A 118 -10.60 -7.65 5.97
CA ASN A 118 -9.87 -8.86 6.32
C ASN A 118 -8.35 -8.67 6.15
N ILE A 119 -7.92 -8.03 5.05
CA ILE A 119 -6.51 -7.66 4.84
C ILE A 119 -6.03 -6.72 5.94
N ARG A 120 -6.82 -5.67 6.27
CA ARG A 120 -6.49 -4.70 7.34
C ARG A 120 -6.32 -5.38 8.70
N LEU A 121 -7.17 -6.35 9.01
CA LEU A 121 -7.10 -7.13 10.26
C LEU A 121 -5.88 -8.05 10.28
N LYS A 122 -5.57 -8.74 9.16
CA LYS A 122 -4.37 -9.59 9.05
C LYS A 122 -3.08 -8.76 9.19
N ALA A 123 -3.00 -7.59 8.54
CA ALA A 123 -1.88 -6.68 8.72
C ALA A 123 -1.75 -6.18 10.17
N SER A 124 -2.87 -5.84 10.81
CA SER A 124 -2.90 -5.44 12.23
C SER A 124 -2.38 -6.55 13.16
N ALA A 125 -2.74 -7.80 12.89
CA ALA A 125 -2.29 -8.96 13.67
C ALA A 125 -0.77 -9.19 13.53
N LEU A 126 -0.18 -8.79 12.40
CA LEU A 126 1.27 -8.79 12.16
C LEU A 126 1.95 -7.51 12.68
N HIS A 127 1.21 -6.60 13.31
CA HIS A 127 1.66 -5.26 13.71
C HIS A 127 2.17 -4.38 12.55
N ILE A 128 1.82 -4.72 11.31
CA ILE A 128 2.25 -3.99 10.12
C ILE A 128 1.45 -2.66 10.07
N PRO A 129 2.12 -1.49 10.04
CA PRO A 129 1.46 -0.20 9.86
C PRO A 129 0.76 -0.13 8.50
N GLN A 130 -0.27 0.69 8.43
CA GLN A 130 -1.14 0.75 7.27
C GLN A 130 -1.40 2.19 6.88
N VAL A 131 -1.25 2.49 5.60
CA VAL A 131 -1.49 3.80 5.01
C VAL A 131 -2.50 3.66 3.90
N THR A 132 -3.44 4.59 3.82
CA THR A 132 -4.39 4.67 2.70
C THR A 132 -4.07 5.89 1.85
N ILE A 133 -3.86 5.69 0.55
CA ILE A 133 -3.75 6.78 -0.42
C ILE A 133 -5.11 6.91 -1.11
N LEU A 134 -5.76 8.07 -0.96
CA LEU A 134 -6.99 8.38 -1.67
C LEU A 134 -6.66 9.13 -2.96
N THR A 135 -6.77 8.45 -4.09
CA THR A 135 -6.48 9.03 -5.41
C THR A 135 -7.76 9.58 -6.06
N LYS A 136 -7.63 10.25 -7.21
CA LYS A 136 -8.76 10.80 -7.98
C LYS A 136 -9.65 11.76 -7.16
N ILE A 137 -9.03 12.55 -6.29
CA ILE A 137 -9.76 13.56 -5.50
C ILE A 137 -10.24 14.72 -6.39
N ASP A 138 -9.64 14.86 -7.56
CA ASP A 138 -9.94 15.79 -8.65
C ASP A 138 -11.17 15.43 -9.47
N ASP A 139 -11.55 14.16 -9.49
CA ASP A 139 -12.82 13.70 -10.07
C ASP A 139 -14.02 13.97 -9.14
N LEU A 140 -13.79 14.50 -7.93
CA LEU A 140 -14.87 14.78 -6.99
C LEU A 140 -15.61 16.09 -7.35
N PRO A 141 -16.95 16.12 -7.23
CA PRO A 141 -17.71 17.35 -7.50
C PRO A 141 -17.35 18.49 -6.52
N LEU A 142 -16.89 19.59 -7.10
CA LEU A 142 -16.78 20.97 -6.60
C LEU A 142 -15.51 21.47 -5.84
N GLU A 143 -15.10 22.67 -6.30
CA GLU A 143 -14.23 23.70 -5.70
C GLU A 143 -12.80 23.28 -5.31
N MET A 144 -12.08 22.59 -6.19
CA MET A 144 -10.64 22.38 -5.98
C MET A 144 -9.79 23.66 -6.11
N HIS A 145 -10.28 24.68 -6.81
CA HIS A 145 -9.44 25.82 -7.20
C HIS A 145 -9.12 26.83 -6.09
N ALA A 146 -9.64 26.67 -4.86
CA ALA A 146 -9.55 27.72 -3.83
C ALA A 146 -8.91 27.31 -2.50
N LYS A 147 -8.57 26.03 -2.26
CA LYS A 147 -8.08 25.58 -0.95
C LYS A 147 -6.70 24.92 -1.02
N ILE A 148 -5.73 25.58 -0.38
CA ILE A 148 -4.37 25.04 -0.15
C ILE A 148 -4.42 23.72 0.64
N ASN A 149 -5.41 23.55 1.53
CA ASN A 149 -5.57 22.35 2.34
C ASN A 149 -6.66 21.43 1.76
N VAL A 150 -6.23 20.38 1.05
CA VAL A 150 -7.12 19.36 0.46
C VAL A 150 -8.00 18.64 1.48
N TYR A 151 -7.55 18.51 2.74
CA TYR A 151 -8.33 17.88 3.82
C TYR A 151 -9.52 18.75 4.27
N ALA A 152 -9.49 20.05 3.98
CA ALA A 152 -10.59 20.98 4.28
C ALA A 152 -11.65 21.04 3.16
N ILE A 153 -11.44 20.33 2.06
CA ILE A 153 -12.43 20.18 0.99
C ILE A 153 -13.52 19.22 1.47
N LYS A 154 -14.78 19.65 1.36
CA LYS A 154 -15.94 18.91 1.88
C LYS A 154 -16.04 17.51 1.26
N GLY A 155 -15.95 17.42 -0.07
CA GLY A 155 -16.00 16.14 -0.79
C GLY A 155 -14.90 15.17 -0.34
N VAL A 156 -13.66 15.64 -0.22
CA VAL A 156 -12.53 14.83 0.28
C VAL A 156 -12.81 14.32 1.70
N LYS A 157 -13.23 15.21 2.60
CA LYS A 157 -13.52 14.84 4.00
C LYS A 157 -14.66 13.83 4.12
N GLU A 158 -15.69 13.95 3.30
CA GLU A 158 -16.79 12.98 3.23
C GLU A 158 -16.30 11.62 2.75
N LYS A 159 -15.46 11.58 1.71
CA LYS A 159 -14.85 10.34 1.22
C LYS A 159 -13.92 9.68 2.23
N MET A 160 -13.12 10.44 2.96
CA MET A 160 -12.30 9.92 4.06
C MET A 160 -13.16 9.31 5.17
N LYS A 161 -14.24 9.98 5.59
CA LYS A 161 -15.17 9.43 6.59
C LYS A 161 -15.87 8.17 6.09
N ALA A 162 -16.26 8.13 4.81
CA ALA A 162 -16.84 6.94 4.20
C ALA A 162 -15.84 5.78 4.17
N ALA A 163 -14.57 6.02 3.82
CA ALA A 163 -13.52 4.99 3.88
C ALA A 163 -13.30 4.49 5.32
N GLN A 164 -13.29 5.39 6.32
CA GLN A 164 -13.21 5.00 7.73
C GLN A 164 -14.38 4.10 8.12
N ALA A 165 -15.62 4.50 7.83
CA ALA A 165 -16.81 3.75 8.19
C ALA A 165 -16.88 2.39 7.45
N ASN A 166 -16.55 2.38 6.16
CA ASN A 166 -16.72 1.20 5.31
C ASN A 166 -15.56 0.21 5.41
N MET A 167 -14.34 0.66 5.73
CA MET A 167 -13.13 -0.17 5.66
C MET A 167 -12.35 -0.21 6.98
N GLY A 168 -12.63 0.72 7.91
CA GLY A 168 -12.00 0.76 9.24
C GLY A 168 -10.61 1.41 9.26
N PHE A 169 -10.24 2.17 8.22
CA PHE A 169 -8.99 2.94 8.21
C PHE A 169 -9.12 4.19 9.09
N PRO A 170 -8.13 4.49 9.95
CA PRO A 170 -8.16 5.70 10.76
C PRO A 170 -7.82 6.93 9.92
N LEU A 171 -8.48 8.06 10.19
CA LEU A 171 -8.37 9.29 9.37
C LEU A 171 -6.93 9.82 9.28
N ASN A 172 -6.11 9.64 10.33
CA ASN A 172 -4.73 10.10 10.41
C ASN A 172 -3.75 9.28 9.56
N CYS A 173 -4.17 8.14 9.02
CA CYS A 173 -3.37 7.32 8.10
C CYS A 173 -3.83 7.45 6.64
N MET A 174 -4.72 8.41 6.33
CA MET A 174 -5.27 8.61 4.99
C MET A 174 -4.72 9.87 4.33
N PHE A 175 -4.16 9.71 3.14
CA PHE A 175 -3.54 10.79 2.38
C PHE A 175 -4.26 10.99 1.04
N PRO A 176 -5.05 12.06 0.89
CA PRO A 176 -5.63 12.44 -0.38
C PRO A 176 -4.56 13.00 -1.31
N VAL A 177 -4.49 12.45 -2.52
CA VAL A 177 -3.55 12.87 -3.57
C VAL A 177 -4.31 13.09 -4.89
N LYS A 178 -3.87 14.09 -5.65
CA LYS A 178 -4.30 14.29 -7.03
C LYS A 178 -3.42 13.44 -7.96
N ASN A 179 -3.99 12.88 -9.03
CA ASN A 179 -3.23 12.13 -10.02
C ASN A 179 -2.77 13.03 -11.17
N TYR A 180 -1.59 12.76 -11.70
CA TYR A 180 -1.21 13.22 -13.04
C TYR A 180 -1.92 12.35 -14.08
N HIS A 181 -2.83 12.92 -14.86
CA HIS A 181 -3.55 12.19 -15.90
C HIS A 181 -3.83 13.01 -17.16
N GLU A 182 -3.83 14.35 -17.05
CA GLU A 182 -3.95 15.27 -18.19
C GLU A 182 -2.73 16.20 -18.32
N GLU A 183 -1.94 16.36 -17.25
CA GLU A 183 -0.77 17.24 -17.22
C GLU A 183 0.53 16.50 -17.54
N ILE A 184 1.33 17.09 -18.44
CA ILE A 184 2.69 16.60 -18.77
C ILE A 184 3.74 17.16 -17.80
N ASN A 185 3.49 18.36 -17.26
CA ASN A 185 4.42 19.07 -16.40
C ASN A 185 4.14 18.79 -14.92
N MET A 186 5.21 18.72 -14.13
CA MET A 186 5.14 18.69 -12.67
C MET A 186 4.38 19.90 -12.12
N ASN A 187 3.65 19.68 -11.03
CA ASN A 187 2.83 20.68 -10.37
C ASN A 187 3.15 20.65 -8.88
N ARG A 188 3.71 21.75 -8.38
CA ARG A 188 4.24 21.82 -7.01
C ARG A 188 3.22 21.46 -5.93
N GLU A 189 1.94 21.78 -6.12
CA GLU A 189 0.90 21.47 -5.14
C GLU A 189 0.58 19.97 -5.13
N VAL A 190 0.50 19.35 -6.31
CA VAL A 190 0.30 17.91 -6.47
C VAL A 190 1.52 17.14 -5.96
N ASP A 191 2.71 17.57 -6.34
CA ASP A 191 3.98 17.01 -5.87
C ASP A 191 4.07 17.08 -4.35
N ALA A 192 3.69 18.20 -3.73
CA ALA A 192 3.70 18.36 -2.28
C ALA A 192 2.80 17.33 -1.57
N LEU A 193 1.64 17.00 -2.14
CA LEU A 193 0.74 15.97 -1.59
C LEU A 193 1.37 14.57 -1.69
N ILE A 194 1.92 14.23 -2.86
CA ILE A 194 2.57 12.94 -3.11
C ILE A 194 3.80 12.77 -2.21
N LEU A 195 4.67 13.77 -2.16
CA LEU A 195 5.88 13.78 -1.32
C LEU A 195 5.53 13.72 0.17
N SER A 196 4.47 14.41 0.60
CA SER A 196 3.97 14.31 1.97
C SER A 196 3.52 12.88 2.29
N ALA A 197 2.74 12.24 1.41
CA ALA A 197 2.31 10.85 1.60
C ALA A 197 3.52 9.89 1.66
N MET A 198 4.46 10.01 0.72
CA MET A 198 5.68 9.19 0.70
C MET A 198 6.51 9.36 1.97
N ARG A 199 6.68 10.60 2.45
CA ARG A 199 7.40 10.87 3.71
C ARG A 199 6.79 10.12 4.89
N HIS A 200 5.46 10.10 5.01
CA HIS A 200 4.78 9.39 6.09
C HIS A 200 4.88 7.87 5.94
N ILE A 201 4.81 7.34 4.71
CA ILE A 201 5.00 5.91 4.43
C ILE A 201 6.40 5.46 4.90
N ILE A 202 7.44 6.20 4.52
CA ILE A 202 8.82 5.92 4.92
C ILE A 202 8.97 5.99 6.44
N GLN A 203 8.45 7.06 7.06
CA GLN A 203 8.50 7.25 8.51
C GLN A 203 7.85 6.09 9.27
N TYR A 204 6.68 5.62 8.84
CA TYR A 204 6.02 4.49 9.48
C TYR A 204 6.78 3.16 9.27
N GLY A 205 7.43 2.97 8.12
CA GLY A 205 8.32 1.86 7.88
C GLY A 205 9.51 1.87 8.84
N ASP A 206 10.19 3.00 8.98
CA ASP A 206 11.33 3.18 9.89
C ASP A 206 10.96 2.92 11.35
N ASP A 207 9.81 3.43 11.78
CA ASP A 207 9.31 3.23 13.15
C ASP A 207 8.96 1.76 13.41
N PHE A 208 8.40 1.06 12.42
CA PHE A 208 8.15 -0.37 12.51
C PHE A 208 9.43 -1.22 12.60
N ILE A 209 10.48 -0.86 11.83
CA ILE A 209 11.78 -1.52 11.90
C ILE A 209 12.38 -1.36 13.29
N LYS A 210 12.43 -0.12 13.83
CA LYS A 210 12.95 0.16 15.17
C LYS A 210 12.18 -0.60 16.24
N PHE A 211 10.86 -0.62 16.14
CA PHE A 211 10.01 -1.36 17.08
C PHE A 211 10.26 -2.87 17.03
N SER A 212 10.50 -3.42 15.84
CA SER A 212 10.80 -4.85 15.64
C SER A 212 12.18 -5.23 16.20
N GLN A 213 13.19 -4.38 16.00
CA GLN A 213 14.54 -4.56 16.56
C GLN A 213 14.51 -4.57 18.09
N ASN A 214 13.82 -3.62 18.72
CA ASN A 214 13.69 -3.54 20.18
C ASN A 214 13.00 -4.75 20.82
N ARG A 215 12.14 -5.47 20.08
CA ARG A 215 11.54 -6.74 20.55
C ARG A 215 12.47 -7.96 20.38
N SER A 216 13.49 -7.83 19.54
CA SER A 216 14.45 -8.89 19.23
C SER A 216 15.66 -8.89 20.16
N GLU A 217 15.95 -7.77 20.83
CA GLU A 217 17.03 -7.68 21.81
C GLU A 217 16.67 -8.43 23.11
N PRO A 218 17.55 -9.31 23.62
CA PRO A 218 17.34 -9.93 24.92
C PRO A 218 17.36 -8.85 25.99
N LYS A 219 16.30 -8.78 26.81
CA LYS A 219 16.32 -8.03 28.06
C LYS A 219 17.41 -8.64 28.93
N ILE A 220 18.55 -7.97 29.04
CA ILE A 220 19.54 -8.27 30.07
C ILE A 220 18.89 -7.79 31.37
N ASP A 221 18.23 -8.70 32.08
CA ASP A 221 17.78 -8.46 33.44
C ASP A 221 19.05 -8.26 34.29
N SER A 222 19.32 -7.02 34.66
CA SER A 222 20.36 -6.68 35.63
C SER A 222 19.94 -7.21 37.00
N LEU A 223 20.72 -8.15 37.53
CA LEU A 223 20.68 -8.67 38.90
C LEU A 223 20.77 -7.57 39.96
#